data_AF-A0A2E8IYT1-F1
#
_entry.id   AF-A0A2E8IYT1-F1
#
_cell.length_a   1.000
_cell.length_b   1.000
_cell.length_c   1.000
_cell.angle_alpha   90.00
_cell.angle_beta   90.00
_cell.angle_gamma   90.00
#
_symmetry.space_group_name_H-M   'P 1'
#
loop_
_entity.id
_entity.type
_entity.pdbx_description
1 polymer ?
#
loop_
_entity_poly.entity_id
_entity_poly.type
_entity_poly.pdbx_seq_one_letter_code
_entity_poly.pdbx_strand_id
1 'polypeptide(L)' 'MVQNIIAGSLILCAVVLWWLALSGGSLWGSEYLPKPLSLVCIIIAISARMNIRGTNVSFGANPHSIGKREEE' A
#
# COMPACT_ATOMS: atom_id res chain seq x y z
N MET A 1 4.63 2.94 -11.17
CA MET A 1 3.39 3.45 -11.78
C MET A 1 2.15 2.73 -11.24
N VAL A 2 2.08 1.39 -11.35
CA VAL A 2 0.93 0.58 -10.93
C VAL A 2 0.53 0.77 -9.45
N GLN A 3 1.47 0.76 -8.51
CA GLN A 3 1.15 0.99 -7.08
C GLN A 3 0.51 2.35 -6.79
N ASN A 4 0.89 3.39 -7.54
CA ASN A 4 0.31 4.72 -7.37
C ASN A 4 -1.13 4.77 -7.91
N ILE A 5 -1.41 4.01 -8.97
CA ILE A 5 -2.76 3.83 -9.52
C ILE A 5 -3.63 3.04 -8.53
N ILE A 6 -3.12 1.93 -7.98
CA ILE A 6 -3.84 1.12 -6.97
C ILE A 6 -4.14 1.96 -5.73
N ALA A 7 -3.16 2.71 -5.22
CA ALA A 7 -3.37 3.59 -4.08
C ALA A 7 -4.42 4.68 -4.39
N GLY A 8 -4.35 5.29 -5.56
CA GLY A 8 -5.31 6.31 -5.99
C GLY A 8 -6.73 5.78 -6.10
N SER A 9 -6.94 4.60 -6.71
CA SER A 9 -8.27 4.00 -6.84
C SER A 9 -8.86 3.59 -5.48
N LEU A 10 -8.04 3.09 -4.56
CA LEU A 10 -8.48 2.74 -3.21
C LEU A 10 -8.89 3.97 -2.39
N ILE A 11 -8.15 5.08 -2.50
CA ILE A 11 -8.53 6.35 -1.88
C ILE A 11 -9.88 6.83 -2.43
N LEU A 12 -10.07 6.76 -3.75
CA LEU A 12 -11.33 7.14 -4.39
C LEU A 12 -12.50 6.26 -3.87
N CYS A 13 -12.31 4.95 -3.81
CA CYS A 13 -13.31 4.03 -3.24
C CYS A 13 -13.63 4.35 -1.79
N ALA A 14 -12.62 4.67 -0.95
CA ALA A 14 -12.85 5.05 0.44
C ALA A 14 -13.73 6.31 0.55
N VAL A 15 -13.47 7.33 -0.30
CA VAL A 15 -14.28 8.56 -0.35
C VAL A 15 -15.72 8.26 -0.75
N VAL A 16 -15.93 7.44 -1.80
CA VAL A 16 -17.27 7.07 -2.26
C VAL A 16 -18.04 6.27 -1.20
N LEU A 17 -17.38 5.31 -0.55
CA LEU A 17 -17.98 4.51 0.53
C LEU A 17 -18.32 5.36 1.75
N TRP A 18 -17.47 6.33 2.09
CA TRP A 18 -17.74 7.27 3.16
C TRP A 18 -18.94 8.18 2.83
N TRP A 19 -19.01 8.66 1.59
CA TRP A 19 -20.13 9.45 1.09
C TRP A 19 -21.45 8.66 1.13
N LEU A 20 -21.41 7.39 0.70
CA LEU A 20 -22.55 6.47 0.79
C LEU A 20 -23.00 6.30 2.24
N ALA A 21 -22.06 6.12 3.17
CA ALA A 21 -22.36 5.98 4.59
C ALA A 21 -23.04 7.22 5.20
N LEU A 22 -22.59 8.42 4.81
CA LEU A 22 -23.19 9.69 5.26
C LEU A 22 -24.59 9.92 4.68
N SER A 23 -24.82 9.44 3.46
CA SER A 23 -26.12 9.54 2.77
C SER A 23 -27.16 8.54 3.29
N GLY A 24 -26.83 7.73 4.31
CA GLY A 24 -27.70 6.64 4.79
C GLY A 24 -27.80 5.48 3.80
N GLY A 25 -26.84 5.36 2.87
CA GLY A 25 -26.82 4.28 1.90
C GLY A 25 -26.44 2.95 2.55
N SER A 26 -27.05 1.86 2.08
CA SER A 26 -26.69 0.51 2.50
C SER A 26 -25.82 -0.17 1.44
N LEU A 27 -24.85 -0.95 1.91
CA LEU A 27 -24.12 -1.89 1.06
C LEU A 27 -24.62 -3.29 1.38
N TRP A 28 -25.15 -3.99 0.38
CA TRP A 28 -25.63 -5.38 0.51
C TRP A 28 -26.64 -5.55 1.66
N GLY A 29 -27.55 -4.58 1.81
CA GLY A 29 -28.59 -4.60 2.85
C GLY A 29 -28.11 -4.19 4.25
N SER A 30 -26.87 -3.76 4.42
CA SER A 30 -26.35 -3.24 5.70
C SER A 30 -25.85 -1.80 5.57
N GLU A 31 -26.38 -0.92 6.42
CA GLU A 31 -25.93 0.48 6.54
C GLU A 31 -24.62 0.62 7.31
N TYR A 32 -24.21 -0.44 8.04
CA TYR A 32 -22.98 -0.45 8.81
C TYR A 32 -21.75 -0.80 7.96
N LEU A 33 -21.90 -1.64 6.93
CA LEU A 33 -20.79 -2.17 6.11
C LEU A 33 -19.95 -1.14 5.32
N PRO A 34 -20.50 -0.04 4.77
CA PRO A 34 -19.70 0.96 4.06
C PRO A 34 -18.55 1.54 4.90
N LYS A 35 -18.77 1.74 6.21
CA LYS A 35 -17.80 2.35 7.13
C LYS A 35 -16.53 1.51 7.32
N PRO A 36 -16.58 0.23 7.76
CA PRO A 36 -15.39 -0.60 7.88
C PRO A 36 -14.71 -0.86 6.53
N LEU A 37 -15.47 -0.99 5.43
CA LEU A 37 -14.88 -1.17 4.10
C LEU A 37 -14.05 0.05 3.67
N SER A 38 -14.54 1.26 3.94
CA SER A 38 -13.79 2.49 3.65
C SER A 38 -12.44 2.54 4.39
N LEU A 39 -12.41 2.07 5.64
CA LEU A 39 -11.17 1.97 6.43
C LEU A 39 -10.20 0.95 5.82
N VAL A 40 -10.71 -0.21 5.41
CA VAL A 40 -9.90 -1.23 4.72
C VAL A 40 -9.27 -0.66 3.44
N CYS A 41 -10.03 0.09 2.64
CA CYS A 41 -9.50 0.76 1.46
C CYS A 41 -8.35 1.72 1.79
N ILE A 42 -8.46 2.50 2.86
CA ILE A 42 -7.39 3.42 3.30
C ILE A 42 -6.15 2.64 3.74
N ILE A 43 -6.31 1.58 4.53
CA ILE A 43 -5.20 0.74 5.01
C ILE A 43 -4.44 0.12 3.82
N ILE A 44 -5.16 -0.42 2.84
CA ILE A 44 -4.54 -1.01 1.65
C ILE A 44 -3.90 0.08 0.77
N ALA A 45 -4.50 1.26 0.65
CA ALA A 45 -3.92 2.37 -0.11
C ALA A 45 -2.57 2.81 0.46
N ILE A 46 -2.48 2.94 1.79
CA ILE A 46 -1.23 3.23 2.50
C ILE A 46 -0.23 2.09 2.30
N SER A 47 -0.66 0.84 2.46
CA SER A 47 0.20 -0.34 2.27
C SER A 47 0.77 -0.43 0.85
N ALA A 48 -0.04 -0.10 -0.17
CA ALA A 48 0.39 -0.06 -1.56
C ALA A 48 1.43 1.05 -1.82
N ARG A 49 1.33 2.18 -1.10
CA ARG A 49 2.33 3.27 -1.15
C ARG A 49 3.60 2.94 -0.37
N MET A 50 3.50 2.18 0.70
CA MET A 50 4.62 1.70 1.52
C MET A 50 5.54 0.70 0.79
N ASN A 51 5.28 0.40 -0.48
CA ASN A 51 6.10 -0.36 -1.42
C ASN A 51 7.45 -0.85 -0.86
N ILE A 52 7.53 -2.18 -0.65
CA ILE A 52 8.48 -3.23 -1.12
C ILE A 52 9.68 -2.81 -2.02
N ARG A 53 10.03 -1.52 -2.11
CA ARG A 53 11.41 -1.02 -2.27
C ARG A 53 12.19 -1.28 -0.99
N GLY A 54 12.11 -2.50 -0.45
CA GLY A 54 13.21 -2.98 0.34
C GLY A 54 14.40 -2.88 -0.60
N THR A 55 15.28 -1.91 -0.36
CA THR A 55 16.63 -1.99 -0.89
C THR A 55 17.10 -3.40 -0.55
N ASN A 56 17.59 -4.17 -1.52
CA ASN A 56 18.20 -5.45 -1.21
C ASN A 56 19.40 -5.16 -0.31
N VAL A 57 19.18 -5.17 1.01
CA VAL A 57 20.23 -5.01 2.02
C VAL A 57 21.11 -6.24 2.08
N SER A 58 20.63 -7.37 1.55
CA SER A 58 21.46 -8.49 1.15
C SER A 58 22.07 -8.20 -0.23
N PHE A 59 22.93 -7.19 -0.30
CA PHE A 59 24.07 -7.33 -1.20
C PHE A 59 24.85 -8.50 -0.63
N GLY A 60 24.61 -9.70 -1.17
CA GLY A 60 25.47 -10.84 -0.90
C GLY A 60 26.90 -10.37 -1.11
N ALA A 61 27.70 -10.41 -0.05
CA ALA A 61 29.06 -9.89 -0.06
C ALA A 61 29.77 -10.52 -1.26
N ASN A 62 30.02 -9.73 -2.31
CA ASN A 62 30.56 -10.26 -3.55
C ASN A 62 31.96 -10.82 -3.22
N PRO A 63 32.19 -12.15 -3.33
CA PRO A 63 33.44 -12.77 -2.88
C PRO A 63 34.65 -12.27 -3.68
N HIS A 64 34.42 -11.62 -4.82
CA HIS A 64 35.46 -10.96 -5.61
C HIS A 64 35.90 -9.57 -5.08
N SER A 65 35.16 -9.00 -4.13
CA SER A 65 35.52 -7.76 -3.40
C SER A 65 36.01 -8.02 -1.97
N ILE A 66 35.97 -9.27 -1.50
CA ILE A 66 36.46 -9.69 -0.19
C ILE A 66 37.89 -10.18 -0.36
N GLY A 67 38.87 -9.28 -0.31
CA GLY A 67 40.27 -9.72 -0.25
C GLY A 67 41.29 -8.88 -1.02
N LYS A 68 40.89 -7.83 -1.75
CA LYS A 68 41.86 -6.81 -2.18
C LYS A 68 42.20 -5.92 -1.00
N ARG A 69 43.06 -6.45 -0.12
CA ARG A 69 43.92 -5.64 0.74
C ARG A 69 44.69 -4.71 -0.20
N GLU A 70 44.53 -3.41 0.00
CA GLU A 70 45.42 -2.40 -0.57
C GLU A 70 46.82 -2.68 -0.02
N GLU A 71 47.63 -3.37 -0.82
CA GLU A 71 49.06 -3.14 -0.86
C GLU A 71 49.27 -2.05 -1.92
N GLU A 72 49.28 -0.79 -1.49
CA GLU A 72 50.07 0.31 -2.07
C GLU A 72 50.22 1.46 -1.06
#